data_AF-A0AAE2W835-F1
#
_entry.id   AF-A0AAE2W835-F1
#
_cell.length_a   1.000
_cell.length_b   1.000
_cell.length_c   1.000
_cell.angle_alpha   90.00
_cell.angle_beta   90.00
_cell.angle_gamma   90.00
#
_symmetry.space_group_name_H-M   'P 1'
#
loop_
_entity.id
_entity.type
_entity.pdbx_description
1 polymer ?
#
loop_
_entity_poly.entity_id
_entity_poly.type
_entity_poly.pdbx_seq_one_letter_code
_entity_poly.pdbx_strand_id
1 'polypeptide(L)'
;MFASLEHHRHHRITNIEHAFDLFNIAGPTDTSSRERRVSPLMDANPGESPGIDPDPTPVVVDLSVSDMRARLPEALSIYVEAMNYPRGTEFHRAPLWTEHTQRPGWRAVGAVRPDPAQPDRPGPLVAIAYGYRGAPDQWWQQQVRHGMQATGWSRDQIEYILGSYFELTELHVHPSAQGHRLGERLLRRLLADRPERGVLLSTPEVSEEDNRAWRLYRRTGFRDVVRHFTFAGDRRPFAVLGRGLPL
;
A
#
# COMPACT_ATOMS: atom_id res chain seq x y z
N MET A 1 -17.83 36.67 -51.81
CA MET A 1 -17.05 36.57 -50.55
C MET A 1 -17.18 35.13 -50.04
N PHE A 2 -16.19 34.64 -49.31
CA PHE A 2 -16.06 33.25 -48.81
C PHE A 2 -17.24 32.78 -47.93
N ALA A 3 -17.49 31.48 -47.68
CA ALA A 3 -17.17 30.23 -48.39
C ALA A 3 -17.97 29.08 -47.71
N SER A 4 -18.01 27.88 -48.32
CA SER A 4 -18.60 26.68 -47.69
C SER A 4 -17.75 26.17 -46.52
N LEU A 5 -18.38 25.55 -45.52
CA LEU A 5 -17.74 24.63 -44.59
C LEU A 5 -18.69 23.47 -44.27
N GLU A 6 -18.24 22.25 -44.56
CA GLU A 6 -18.99 21.01 -44.38
C GLU A 6 -18.70 20.34 -43.02
N HIS A 7 -19.48 19.30 -42.72
CA HIS A 7 -19.11 18.11 -41.93
C HIS A 7 -17.79 18.16 -41.12
N HIS A 8 -17.91 18.41 -39.81
CA HIS A 8 -17.11 17.67 -38.84
C HIS A 8 -17.95 16.59 -38.17
N ARG A 9 -17.79 15.35 -38.68
CA ARG A 9 -18.24 14.15 -37.97
C ARG A 9 -17.60 14.15 -36.59
N HIS A 10 -18.40 13.88 -35.55
CA HIS A 10 -17.83 13.55 -34.24
C HIS A 10 -17.06 12.23 -34.37
N HIS A 11 -15.73 12.29 -34.41
CA HIS A 11 -14.91 11.12 -34.14
C HIS A 11 -15.10 10.75 -32.67
N ARG A 12 -16.04 9.84 -32.40
CA ARG A 12 -15.97 8.99 -31.20
C ARG A 12 -14.60 8.33 -31.20
N ILE A 13 -13.79 8.59 -30.17
CA ILE A 13 -12.55 7.86 -29.94
C ILE A 13 -12.93 6.49 -29.37
N THR A 14 -13.37 5.60 -30.26
CA THR A 14 -13.59 4.18 -29.97
C THR A 14 -12.24 3.50 -29.81
N ASN A 15 -11.66 3.59 -28.60
CA ASN A 15 -10.63 2.70 -28.03
C ASN A 15 -10.26 3.09 -26.59
N ILE A 16 -11.25 3.46 -25.75
CA ILE A 16 -11.05 3.76 -24.31
C ILE A 16 -11.89 2.79 -23.46
N GLU A 17 -11.77 1.48 -23.72
CA GLU A 17 -12.49 0.45 -22.95
C GLU A 17 -11.67 -0.07 -21.75
N HIS A 18 -10.34 -0.25 -21.90
CA HIS A 18 -9.50 -0.82 -20.85
C HIS A 18 -8.19 -0.07 -20.61
N ALA A 19 -8.24 1.18 -20.14
CA ALA A 19 -7.04 1.86 -19.63
C ALA A 19 -6.47 1.20 -18.33
N PHE A 20 -7.21 0.30 -17.67
CA PHE A 20 -6.64 -0.59 -16.65
C PHE A 20 -5.84 -1.76 -17.22
N ASP A 21 -5.93 -2.09 -18.51
CA ASP A 21 -5.03 -3.09 -19.13
C ASP A 21 -3.62 -2.56 -19.38
N LEU A 22 -3.38 -1.25 -19.17
CA LEU A 22 -2.03 -0.72 -18.95
C LEU A 22 -1.38 -1.35 -17.70
N PHE A 23 -2.18 -1.75 -16.70
CA PHE A 23 -1.76 -2.60 -15.59
C PHE A 23 -1.88 -4.11 -15.90
N ASN A 24 -2.05 -4.53 -17.15
CA ASN A 24 -2.05 -5.94 -17.56
C ASN A 24 -0.97 -6.32 -18.59
N ILE A 25 -0.60 -5.41 -19.51
CA ILE A 25 0.49 -5.64 -20.48
C ILE A 25 1.81 -5.96 -19.74
N ALA A 26 2.56 -6.94 -20.28
CA ALA A 26 3.83 -7.38 -19.73
C ALA A 26 5.03 -6.67 -20.39
N GLY A 27 5.97 -6.19 -19.58
CA GLY A 27 7.32 -5.87 -20.05
C GLY A 27 8.15 -7.14 -20.28
N PRO A 28 9.19 -7.10 -21.12
CA PRO A 28 9.99 -8.28 -21.44
C PRO A 28 10.72 -8.79 -20.18
N THR A 29 10.48 -10.06 -19.85
CA THR A 29 11.16 -10.74 -18.73
C THR A 29 12.38 -11.47 -19.26
N ASP A 30 13.58 -11.08 -18.86
CA ASP A 30 14.79 -11.85 -19.16
C ASP A 30 14.89 -13.04 -18.19
N THR A 31 15.14 -14.23 -18.73
CA THR A 31 15.16 -15.49 -17.98
C THR A 31 16.50 -16.19 -18.14
N SER A 32 17.31 -16.21 -17.08
CA SER A 32 18.45 -17.12 -16.97
C SER A 32 18.38 -17.95 -15.69
N SER A 33 18.85 -19.19 -15.78
CA SER A 33 18.59 -20.24 -14.80
C SER A 33 19.70 -20.35 -13.75
N ARG A 34 19.35 -20.80 -12.53
CA ARG A 34 20.31 -21.43 -11.61
C ARG A 34 19.78 -22.74 -11.05
N GLU A 35 20.71 -23.67 -10.85
CA GLU A 35 20.42 -25.09 -10.69
C GLU A 35 20.22 -25.52 -9.23
N ARG A 36 19.64 -26.71 -9.06
CA ARG A 36 19.49 -27.38 -7.77
C ARG A 36 20.82 -27.95 -7.26
N ARG A 37 20.98 -28.01 -5.94
CA ARG A 37 21.78 -29.02 -5.24
C ARG A 37 21.10 -29.40 -3.93
N VAL A 38 21.24 -30.65 -3.48
CA VAL A 38 20.32 -31.29 -2.54
C VAL A 38 21.06 -32.11 -1.47
N SER A 39 20.90 -31.73 -0.18
CA SER A 39 20.93 -32.59 1.02
C SER A 39 22.26 -33.36 1.30
N PRO A 40 22.42 -34.20 2.37
CA PRO A 40 21.45 -34.64 3.39
C PRO A 40 21.91 -34.71 4.89
N LEU A 41 20.93 -34.90 5.79
CA LEU A 41 20.96 -35.52 7.16
C LEU A 41 21.98 -34.93 8.19
N MET A 42 21.86 -35.04 9.52
CA MET A 42 21.03 -35.81 10.49
C MET A 42 20.98 -34.97 11.82
N ASP A 43 20.31 -35.23 12.95
CA ASP A 43 19.46 -36.33 13.47
C ASP A 43 18.50 -35.76 14.58
N ALA A 44 17.93 -36.60 15.46
CA ALA A 44 17.11 -36.29 16.65
C ALA A 44 17.95 -35.75 17.87
N ASN A 45 17.45 -35.43 19.09
CA ASN A 45 16.27 -35.93 19.82
C ASN A 45 15.76 -34.89 20.90
N PRO A 46 15.09 -35.22 22.05
CA PRO A 46 13.78 -34.62 22.36
C PRO A 46 13.76 -33.64 23.56
N GLY A 47 12.67 -32.87 23.69
CA GLY A 47 12.48 -31.96 24.83
C GLY A 47 11.23 -31.09 24.77
N GLU A 48 10.04 -31.68 24.57
CA GLU A 48 8.78 -30.92 24.62
C GLU A 48 8.44 -30.48 26.06
N SER A 49 8.67 -29.19 26.34
CA SER A 49 8.07 -28.48 27.47
C SER A 49 6.55 -28.35 27.28
N PRO A 50 5.75 -28.24 28.37
CA PRO A 50 4.29 -28.14 28.26
C PRO A 50 3.86 -26.97 27.36
N GLY A 51 2.81 -27.20 26.58
CA GLY A 51 2.47 -26.41 25.40
C GLY A 51 2.36 -24.90 25.68
N ILE A 52 3.08 -24.12 24.87
CA ILE A 52 2.85 -22.69 24.72
C ILE A 52 1.47 -22.54 24.05
N ASP A 53 0.50 -22.01 24.79
CA ASP A 53 -0.81 -21.62 24.26
C ASP A 53 -0.57 -20.61 23.11
N PRO A 54 -1.00 -20.91 21.86
CA PRO A 54 -0.49 -20.20 20.68
C PRO A 54 -0.84 -18.71 20.69
N ASP A 55 0.18 -17.87 20.55
CA ASP A 55 0.11 -16.40 20.58
C ASP A 55 -1.13 -15.87 19.82
N PRO A 56 -2.13 -15.30 20.51
CA PRO A 56 -3.49 -15.19 20.00
C PRO A 56 -3.56 -14.44 18.67
N THR A 57 -4.12 -15.11 17.66
CA THR A 57 -4.12 -14.62 16.27
C THR A 57 -4.75 -13.23 16.17
N PRO A 58 -4.03 -12.21 15.66
CA PRO A 58 -4.55 -10.85 15.61
C PRO A 58 -5.86 -10.72 14.82
N VAL A 59 -6.84 -10.07 15.43
CA VAL A 59 -8.15 -9.78 14.87
C VAL A 59 -8.09 -8.45 14.13
N VAL A 60 -8.55 -8.44 12.87
CA VAL A 60 -8.50 -7.26 11.99
C VAL A 60 -9.82 -6.50 12.10
N VAL A 61 -9.74 -5.23 12.50
CA VAL A 61 -10.87 -4.38 12.88
C VAL A 61 -10.82 -3.05 12.14
N ASP A 62 -11.97 -2.47 11.80
CA ASP A 62 -12.01 -1.09 11.32
C ASP A 62 -11.74 -0.13 12.49
N LEU A 63 -11.16 1.03 12.20
CA LEU A 63 -10.92 2.08 13.20
C LEU A 63 -11.72 3.33 12.80
N SER A 64 -12.57 3.83 13.69
CA SER A 64 -13.17 5.15 13.50
C SER A 64 -12.10 6.24 13.66
N VAL A 65 -12.45 7.48 13.27
CA VAL A 65 -11.62 8.66 13.54
C VAL A 65 -11.35 8.83 15.05
N SER A 66 -12.27 8.40 15.92
CA SER A 66 -12.08 8.43 17.38
C SER A 66 -11.09 7.36 17.83
N ASP A 67 -11.24 6.12 17.36
CA ASP A 67 -10.34 5.01 17.71
C ASP A 67 -8.92 5.28 17.22
N MET A 68 -8.78 5.79 15.99
CA MET A 68 -7.48 6.15 15.43
C MET A 68 -6.79 7.26 16.22
N ARG A 69 -7.55 8.24 16.74
CA ARG A 69 -6.98 9.31 17.59
C ARG A 69 -6.56 8.79 18.96
N ALA A 70 -7.37 7.93 19.59
CA ALA A 70 -7.03 7.28 20.85
C ALA A 70 -5.81 6.35 20.73
N ARG A 71 -5.72 5.60 19.62
CA ARG A 71 -4.63 4.64 19.32
C ARG A 71 -3.47 5.23 18.52
N LEU A 72 -3.45 6.55 18.28
CA LEU A 72 -2.40 7.19 17.48
C LEU A 72 -0.98 6.91 18.02
N PRO A 73 -0.72 6.89 19.35
CA PRO A 73 0.59 6.51 19.88
C PRO A 73 1.00 5.07 19.55
N GLU A 74 0.08 4.10 19.64
CA GLU A 74 0.34 2.70 19.25
C GLU A 74 0.63 2.62 17.74
N ALA A 75 -0.21 3.25 16.92
CA ALA A 75 -0.12 3.20 15.47
C ALA A 75 1.19 3.83 14.94
N LEU A 76 1.68 4.88 15.61
CA LEU A 76 2.97 5.50 15.32
C LEU A 76 4.15 4.65 15.84
N SER A 77 4.03 4.02 17.01
CA SER A 77 5.03 3.07 17.50
C SER A 77 5.21 1.89 16.52
N ILE A 78 4.12 1.35 15.98
CA ILE A 78 4.15 0.32 14.93
C ILE A 78 4.88 0.84 13.69
N TYR A 79 4.61 2.06 13.23
CA TYR A 79 5.31 2.68 12.10
C TYR A 79 6.82 2.81 12.34
N VAL A 80 7.24 3.27 13.52
CA VAL A 80 8.65 3.48 13.87
C VAL A 80 9.40 2.14 13.92
N GLU A 81 8.86 1.15 14.64
CA GLU A 81 9.48 -0.17 14.80
C GLU A 81 9.44 -0.99 13.48
N ALA A 82 8.38 -0.89 12.67
CA ALA A 82 8.28 -1.61 11.39
C ALA A 82 9.18 -1.03 10.29
N MET A 83 9.45 0.27 10.31
CA MET A 83 10.34 0.96 9.36
C MET A 83 11.79 1.10 9.86
N ASN A 84 12.08 0.67 11.10
CA ASN A 84 13.36 0.84 11.79
C ASN A 84 13.82 2.32 11.83
N TYR A 85 12.90 3.22 12.19
CA TYR A 85 13.21 4.65 12.37
C TYR A 85 13.71 4.95 13.79
N PRO A 86 14.46 6.06 14.00
CA PRO A 86 14.79 6.53 15.35
C PRO A 86 13.54 6.88 16.16
N ARG A 87 13.57 6.59 17.47
CA ARG A 87 12.56 7.08 18.42
C ARG A 87 12.54 8.61 18.44
N GLY A 88 11.34 9.17 18.60
CA GLY A 88 11.04 10.59 18.41
C GLY A 88 10.49 10.92 17.01
N THR A 89 10.63 10.04 16.01
CA THR A 89 10.03 10.23 14.68
C THR A 89 8.50 10.34 14.75
N GLU A 90 7.88 9.64 15.70
CA GLU A 90 6.46 9.67 16.02
C GLU A 90 5.93 11.09 16.28
N PHE A 91 6.66 11.94 17.00
CA PHE A 91 6.23 13.32 17.31
C PHE A 91 6.10 14.19 16.05
N HIS A 92 6.95 13.96 15.04
CA HIS A 92 6.90 14.67 13.77
C HIS A 92 5.83 14.13 12.81
N ARG A 93 5.42 12.85 12.96
CA ARG A 93 4.36 12.23 12.14
C ARG A 93 2.95 12.43 12.71
N ALA A 94 2.81 12.56 14.03
CA ALA A 94 1.50 12.67 14.69
C ALA A 94 0.60 13.80 14.16
N PRO A 95 1.07 15.03 13.90
CA PRO A 95 0.21 16.11 13.37
C PRO A 95 -0.30 15.78 11.96
N LEU A 96 0.56 15.23 11.10
CA LEU A 96 0.21 14.85 9.72
C LEU A 96 -0.80 13.69 9.71
N TRP A 97 -0.56 12.64 10.49
CA TRP A 97 -1.49 11.52 10.64
C TRP A 97 -2.84 11.97 11.24
N THR A 98 -2.85 12.99 12.10
CA THR A 98 -4.08 13.58 12.64
C THR A 98 -4.84 14.35 11.56
N GLU A 99 -4.17 15.18 10.75
CA GLU A 99 -4.76 15.88 9.61
C GLU A 99 -5.36 14.91 8.59
N HIS A 100 -4.63 13.83 8.26
CA HIS A 100 -5.11 12.78 7.37
C HIS A 100 -6.49 12.20 7.77
N THR A 101 -6.83 12.14 9.07
CA THR A 101 -8.16 11.66 9.54
C THR A 101 -9.34 12.54 9.09
N GLN A 102 -9.08 13.76 8.62
CA GLN A 102 -10.10 14.70 8.15
C GLN A 102 -10.27 14.68 6.62
N ARG A 103 -9.44 13.92 5.88
CA ARG A 103 -9.44 13.95 4.40
C ARG A 103 -10.64 13.20 3.80
N PRO A 104 -11.17 13.63 2.64
CA PRO A 104 -12.29 12.97 1.99
C PRO A 104 -12.07 11.47 1.76
N GLY A 105 -13.05 10.66 2.15
CA GLY A 105 -13.02 9.21 1.95
C GLY A 105 -12.01 8.44 2.81
N TRP A 106 -11.41 9.08 3.83
CA TRP A 106 -10.49 8.44 4.79
C TRP A 106 -11.07 7.16 5.39
N ARG A 107 -10.22 6.14 5.56
CA ARG A 107 -10.52 4.89 6.25
C ARG A 107 -9.24 4.34 6.87
N ALA A 108 -9.35 3.78 8.08
CA ALA A 108 -8.29 3.00 8.72
C ALA A 108 -8.79 1.62 9.16
N VAL A 109 -7.86 0.66 9.16
CA VAL A 109 -8.05 -0.71 9.63
C VAL A 109 -6.85 -1.07 10.51
N GLY A 110 -7.12 -1.54 11.72
CA GLY A 110 -6.12 -2.05 12.65
C GLY A 110 -6.09 -3.57 12.71
N ALA A 111 -5.04 -4.12 13.33
CA ALA A 111 -5.08 -5.47 13.89
C ALA A 111 -4.77 -5.41 15.37
N VAL A 112 -5.69 -5.92 16.21
CA VAL A 112 -5.50 -6.04 17.66
C VAL A 112 -5.16 -7.47 18.04
N ARG A 113 -4.25 -7.65 18.99
CA ARG A 113 -3.98 -8.95 19.61
C ARG A 113 -4.93 -9.08 20.82
N PRO A 114 -5.91 -10.00 20.82
CA PRO A 114 -6.83 -10.15 21.95
C PRO A 114 -6.09 -10.76 23.15
N ASP A 115 -6.55 -10.43 24.36
CA ASP A 115 -6.07 -11.02 25.62
C ASP A 115 -7.13 -12.02 26.14
N PRO A 116 -6.87 -13.34 26.14
CA PRO A 116 -7.81 -14.33 26.66
C PRO A 116 -8.18 -14.15 28.14
N ALA A 117 -7.33 -13.50 28.94
CA ALA A 117 -7.60 -13.20 30.35
C ALA A 117 -8.42 -11.90 30.54
N GLN A 118 -8.57 -11.08 29.49
CA GLN A 118 -9.32 -9.83 29.51
C GLN A 118 -10.16 -9.64 28.22
N PRO A 119 -11.09 -10.56 27.90
CA PRO A 119 -11.78 -10.59 26.60
C PRO A 119 -12.61 -9.33 26.31
N ASP A 120 -13.14 -8.67 27.35
CA ASP A 120 -13.91 -7.42 27.23
C ASP A 120 -13.03 -6.17 27.01
N ARG A 121 -11.70 -6.31 27.07
CA ARG A 121 -10.75 -5.20 26.87
C ARG A 121 -10.12 -5.30 25.48
N PRO A 122 -10.14 -4.22 24.68
CA PRO A 122 -9.58 -4.25 23.34
C PRO A 122 -8.05 -4.20 23.43
N GLY A 123 -7.40 -5.34 23.23
CA GLY A 123 -5.95 -5.52 23.39
C GLY A 123 -5.06 -4.65 22.47
N PRO A 124 -3.73 -4.79 22.59
CA PRO A 124 -2.79 -3.90 21.92
C PRO A 124 -2.89 -4.00 20.39
N LEU A 125 -2.76 -2.84 19.74
CA LEU A 125 -2.63 -2.73 18.30
C LEU A 125 -1.26 -3.29 17.89
N VAL A 126 -1.24 -4.21 16.93
CA VAL A 126 -0.01 -4.83 16.39
C VAL A 126 0.16 -4.60 14.89
N ALA A 127 -0.82 -4.00 14.23
CA ALA A 127 -0.69 -3.51 12.86
C ALA A 127 -1.70 -2.38 12.57
N ILE A 128 -1.37 -1.54 11.59
CA ILE A 128 -2.20 -0.43 11.10
C ILE A 128 -2.11 -0.34 9.57
N ALA A 129 -3.23 -0.09 8.91
CA ALA A 129 -3.26 0.38 7.54
C ALA A 129 -4.31 1.48 7.39
N TYR A 130 -3.99 2.59 6.72
CA TYR A 130 -4.98 3.62 6.41
C TYR A 130 -4.69 4.33 5.08
N GLY A 131 -5.72 5.01 4.59
CA GLY A 131 -5.64 5.84 3.40
C GLY A 131 -6.84 6.76 3.24
N TYR A 132 -6.87 7.53 2.16
CA TYR A 132 -7.94 8.49 1.82
C TYR A 132 -8.10 8.60 0.30
N ARG A 133 -9.09 9.35 -0.18
CA ARG A 133 -9.22 9.65 -1.60
C ARG A 133 -8.13 10.63 -2.05
N GLY A 134 -7.45 10.29 -3.12
CA GLY A 134 -6.46 11.15 -3.76
C GLY A 134 -7.10 12.41 -4.38
N ALA A 135 -6.42 13.55 -4.29
CA ALA A 135 -6.92 14.84 -4.78
C ALA A 135 -5.77 15.74 -5.31
N PRO A 136 -6.01 16.63 -6.29
CA PRO A 136 -4.95 17.35 -7.01
C PRO A 136 -4.28 18.48 -6.20
N ASP A 137 -4.92 18.92 -5.12
CA ASP A 137 -4.39 19.83 -4.11
C ASP A 137 -3.40 19.15 -3.14
N GLN A 138 -3.40 17.81 -3.08
CA GLN A 138 -2.49 17.05 -2.23
C GLN A 138 -1.08 16.99 -2.85
N TRP A 139 -0.07 17.40 -2.07
CA TRP A 139 1.34 17.43 -2.50
C TRP A 139 1.82 16.09 -3.09
N TRP A 140 1.42 14.96 -2.50
CA TRP A 140 1.83 13.63 -2.99
C TRP A 140 1.33 13.37 -4.41
N GLN A 141 0.07 13.71 -4.73
CA GLN A 141 -0.44 13.57 -6.11
C GLN A 141 0.38 14.42 -7.09
N GLN A 142 0.79 15.63 -6.69
CA GLN A 142 1.59 16.52 -7.54
C GLN A 142 2.98 15.93 -7.82
N GLN A 143 3.61 15.27 -6.84
CA GLN A 143 4.87 14.53 -7.04
C GLN A 143 4.68 13.34 -7.99
N VAL A 144 3.63 12.52 -7.79
CA VAL A 144 3.33 11.37 -8.68
C VAL A 144 3.03 11.83 -10.10
N ARG A 145 2.22 12.88 -10.27
CA ARG A 145 1.91 13.50 -11.56
C ARG A 145 3.17 13.93 -12.30
N HIS A 146 4.12 14.56 -11.61
CA HIS A 146 5.41 14.93 -12.18
C HIS A 146 6.25 13.70 -12.56
N GLY A 147 6.31 12.68 -11.69
CA GLY A 147 7.00 11.41 -11.97
C GLY A 147 6.44 10.67 -13.18
N MET A 148 5.11 10.65 -13.36
CA MET A 148 4.44 10.10 -14.53
C MET A 148 4.77 10.88 -15.81
N GLN A 149 4.73 12.22 -15.75
CA GLN A 149 5.13 13.07 -16.89
C GLN A 149 6.58 12.83 -17.30
N ALA A 150 7.50 12.76 -16.33
CA ALA A 150 8.92 12.51 -16.57
C ALA A 150 9.22 11.10 -17.11
N THR A 151 8.33 10.13 -16.86
CA THR A 151 8.44 8.75 -17.38
C THR A 151 7.61 8.51 -18.66
N GLY A 152 7.10 9.57 -19.29
CA GLY A 152 6.48 9.51 -20.62
C GLY A 152 5.00 9.11 -20.65
N TRP A 153 4.30 9.08 -19.51
CA TRP A 153 2.86 8.87 -19.48
C TRP A 153 2.12 10.02 -20.20
N SER A 154 1.16 9.69 -21.06
CA SER A 154 0.32 10.70 -21.71
C SER A 154 -0.64 11.36 -20.72
N ARG A 155 -1.05 12.60 -21.02
CA ARG A 155 -2.00 13.38 -20.20
C ARG A 155 -3.25 12.59 -19.86
N ASP A 156 -3.84 11.90 -20.84
CA ASP A 156 -5.11 11.22 -20.66
C ASP A 156 -4.98 9.99 -19.73
N GLN A 157 -3.85 9.28 -19.79
CA GLN A 157 -3.55 8.20 -18.83
C GLN A 157 -3.34 8.76 -17.41
N ILE A 158 -2.68 9.93 -17.29
CA ILE A 158 -2.45 10.60 -16.01
C ILE A 158 -3.77 11.03 -15.37
N GLU A 159 -4.68 11.69 -16.11
CA GLU A 159 -6.00 12.05 -15.56
C GLU A 159 -6.88 10.81 -15.31
N TYR A 160 -6.71 9.73 -16.08
CA TYR A 160 -7.41 8.47 -15.84
C TYR A 160 -6.98 7.80 -14.52
N ILE A 161 -5.67 7.77 -14.22
CA ILE A 161 -5.15 7.18 -12.97
C ILE A 161 -5.39 8.13 -11.78
N LEU A 162 -4.96 9.39 -11.89
CA LEU A 162 -4.99 10.34 -10.76
C LEU A 162 -6.38 10.95 -10.50
N GLY A 163 -7.30 10.89 -11.47
CA GLY A 163 -8.67 11.42 -11.33
C GLY A 163 -9.62 10.56 -10.48
N SER A 164 -9.24 9.32 -10.10
CA SER A 164 -10.01 8.51 -9.15
C SER A 164 -9.15 7.37 -8.59
N TYR A 165 -8.45 7.63 -7.49
CA TYR A 165 -7.70 6.61 -6.76
C TYR A 165 -7.83 6.77 -5.23
N PHE A 166 -7.69 5.66 -4.53
CA PHE A 166 -7.46 5.62 -3.09
C PHE A 166 -5.95 5.64 -2.83
N GLU A 167 -5.48 6.57 -2.01
CA GLU A 167 -4.08 6.64 -1.60
C GLU A 167 -3.88 5.72 -0.40
N LEU A 168 -3.15 4.62 -0.57
CA LEU A 168 -2.71 3.79 0.56
C LEU A 168 -1.50 4.47 1.22
N THR A 169 -1.80 5.39 2.12
CA THR A 169 -0.81 6.29 2.74
C THR A 169 0.14 5.55 3.69
N GLU A 170 -0.36 4.59 4.46
CA GLU A 170 0.43 3.84 5.45
C GLU A 170 -0.07 2.38 5.56
N LEU A 171 0.85 1.41 5.62
CA LEU A 171 0.55 -0.01 5.91
C LEU A 171 1.74 -0.63 6.65
N HIS A 172 1.56 -0.91 7.94
CA HIS A 172 2.63 -1.36 8.84
C HIS A 172 2.16 -2.51 9.73
N VAL A 173 3.04 -3.47 9.94
CA VAL A 173 2.84 -4.61 10.86
C VAL A 173 4.04 -4.66 11.80
N HIS A 174 3.78 -4.61 13.10
CA HIS A 174 4.83 -4.64 14.13
C HIS A 174 5.72 -5.89 13.96
N PRO A 175 7.06 -5.81 14.11
CA PRO A 175 7.95 -6.94 13.85
C PRO A 175 7.54 -8.27 14.50
N SER A 176 7.08 -8.26 15.76
CA SER A 176 6.60 -9.45 16.48
C SER A 176 5.24 -10.00 16.02
N ALA A 177 4.57 -9.35 15.06
CA ALA A 177 3.32 -9.79 14.44
C ALA A 177 3.45 -10.00 12.92
N GLN A 178 4.66 -9.90 12.35
CA GLN A 178 4.90 -10.14 10.94
C GLN A 178 4.82 -11.65 10.61
N GLY A 179 4.17 -11.96 9.48
CA GLY A 179 3.83 -13.33 9.10
C GLY A 179 2.34 -13.47 8.80
N HIS A 180 1.85 -14.70 8.72
CA HIS A 180 0.42 -15.08 8.73
C HIS A 180 -0.51 -14.27 7.79
N ARG A 181 0.06 -13.75 6.69
CA ARG A 181 -0.58 -12.82 5.73
C ARG A 181 -1.28 -11.61 6.37
N LEU A 182 -0.86 -11.15 7.56
CA LEU A 182 -1.57 -10.08 8.29
C LEU A 182 -1.66 -8.76 7.49
N GLY A 183 -0.57 -8.35 6.84
CA GLY A 183 -0.55 -7.20 5.92
C GLY A 183 -1.53 -7.34 4.75
N GLU A 184 -1.78 -8.56 4.26
CA GLU A 184 -2.76 -8.81 3.20
C GLU A 184 -4.20 -8.76 3.71
N ARG A 185 -4.46 -9.24 4.94
CA ARG A 185 -5.77 -9.13 5.60
C ARG A 185 -6.16 -7.65 5.81
N LEU A 186 -5.21 -6.82 6.25
CA LEU A 186 -5.37 -5.37 6.39
C LEU A 186 -5.65 -4.71 5.03
N LEU A 187 -4.80 -4.96 4.03
CA LEU A 187 -4.91 -4.41 2.69
C LEU A 187 -6.26 -4.73 2.04
N ARG A 188 -6.70 -5.99 2.12
CA ARG A 188 -7.99 -6.44 1.56
C ARG A 188 -9.19 -5.82 2.28
N ARG A 189 -9.18 -5.70 3.62
CA ARG A 189 -10.28 -5.06 4.35
C ARG A 189 -10.34 -3.55 4.11
N LEU A 190 -9.19 -2.87 4.09
CA LEU A 190 -9.11 -1.43 3.85
C LEU A 190 -9.68 -1.06 2.47
N LEU A 191 -9.40 -1.87 1.45
CA LEU A 191 -9.77 -1.65 0.06
C LEU A 191 -11.08 -2.33 -0.38
N ALA A 192 -11.77 -3.04 0.52
CA ALA A 192 -13.10 -3.57 0.25
C ALA A 192 -14.11 -2.44 -0.03
N ASP A 193 -15.00 -2.65 -1.00
CA ASP A 193 -16.12 -1.74 -1.32
C ASP A 193 -15.72 -0.26 -1.53
N ARG A 194 -14.51 -0.03 -2.09
CA ARG A 194 -14.03 1.31 -2.45
C ARG A 194 -14.58 1.73 -3.82
N PRO A 195 -15.19 2.92 -3.95
CA PRO A 195 -15.70 3.44 -5.23
C PRO A 195 -14.60 4.10 -6.11
N GLU A 196 -13.36 4.22 -5.62
CA GLU A 196 -12.24 4.70 -6.40
C GLU A 196 -11.80 3.67 -7.45
N ARG A 197 -11.43 4.10 -8.66
CA ARG A 197 -11.09 3.17 -9.77
C ARG A 197 -9.85 2.30 -9.49
N GLY A 198 -8.95 2.78 -8.65
CA GLY A 198 -7.73 2.06 -8.27
C GLY A 198 -7.20 2.49 -6.90
N VAL A 199 -6.14 1.82 -6.47
CA VAL A 199 -5.31 2.20 -5.33
C VAL A 199 -3.90 2.53 -5.82
N LEU A 200 -3.30 3.57 -5.26
CA LEU A 200 -1.89 3.91 -5.45
C LEU A 200 -1.15 3.98 -4.10
N LEU A 201 0.15 3.73 -4.12
CA LEU A 201 1.06 3.88 -2.98
C LEU A 201 2.46 4.28 -3.43
N SER A 202 3.28 4.77 -2.51
CA SER A 202 4.73 4.91 -2.70
C SER A 202 5.49 4.03 -1.71
N THR A 203 6.47 3.26 -2.18
CA THR A 203 7.30 2.38 -1.34
C THR A 203 8.79 2.56 -1.66
N PRO A 204 9.70 2.54 -0.67
CA PRO A 204 11.13 2.54 -0.94
C PRO A 204 11.53 1.34 -1.81
N GLU A 205 12.37 1.57 -2.81
CA GLU A 205 12.96 0.48 -3.57
C GLU A 205 14.03 -0.23 -2.74
N VAL A 206 14.13 -1.55 -2.95
CA VAL A 206 15.19 -2.41 -2.40
C VAL A 206 15.73 -3.30 -3.51
N SER A 207 16.97 -3.77 -3.37
CA SER A 207 17.58 -4.69 -4.35
C SER A 207 16.69 -5.91 -4.56
N GLU A 208 16.50 -6.30 -5.83
CA GLU A 208 15.73 -7.47 -6.27
C GLU A 208 14.28 -7.52 -5.72
N GLU A 209 13.75 -6.39 -5.23
CA GLU A 209 12.45 -6.29 -4.54
C GLU A 209 12.31 -7.23 -3.32
N ASP A 210 13.42 -7.72 -2.74
CA ASP A 210 13.36 -8.64 -1.59
C ASP A 210 13.11 -7.93 -0.26
N ASN A 211 11.85 -7.55 -0.03
CA ASN A 211 11.34 -7.37 1.32
C ASN A 211 9.88 -7.86 1.44
N ARG A 212 9.29 -7.75 2.64
CA ARG A 212 7.92 -8.22 2.92
C ARG A 212 6.83 -7.35 2.27
N ALA A 213 7.09 -6.06 2.05
CA ALA A 213 6.15 -5.12 1.46
C ALA A 213 6.05 -5.33 -0.06
N TRP A 214 7.17 -5.39 -0.77
CA TRP A 214 7.22 -5.72 -2.20
C TRP A 214 6.59 -7.09 -2.50
N ARG A 215 6.94 -8.13 -1.73
CA ARG A 215 6.32 -9.46 -1.85
C ARG A 215 4.82 -9.48 -1.51
N LEU A 216 4.31 -8.54 -0.71
CA LEU A 216 2.88 -8.32 -0.54
C LEU A 216 2.29 -7.69 -1.82
N TYR A 217 2.78 -6.50 -2.20
CA TYR A 217 2.26 -5.71 -3.31
C TYR A 217 2.19 -6.51 -4.62
N ARG A 218 3.28 -7.19 -5.00
CA ARG A 218 3.34 -8.06 -6.19
C ARG A 218 2.32 -9.20 -6.14
N ARG A 219 2.18 -9.87 -5.00
CA ARG A 219 1.17 -10.96 -4.82
C ARG A 219 -0.27 -10.44 -4.90
N THR A 220 -0.50 -9.18 -4.54
CA THR A 220 -1.80 -8.50 -4.69
C THR A 220 -1.95 -7.71 -6.00
N GLY A 221 -1.10 -7.99 -7.00
CA GLY A 221 -1.25 -7.47 -8.37
C GLY A 221 -0.83 -6.02 -8.58
N PHE A 222 -0.14 -5.38 -7.63
CA PHE A 222 0.38 -4.03 -7.81
C PHE A 222 1.53 -4.01 -8.83
N ARG A 223 1.42 -3.13 -9.81
CA ARG A 223 2.42 -2.89 -10.85
C ARG A 223 2.95 -1.45 -10.80
N ASP A 224 3.99 -1.19 -11.57
CA ASP A 224 4.77 0.04 -11.47
C ASP A 224 4.10 1.19 -12.23
N VAL A 225 4.02 2.35 -11.60
CA VAL A 225 3.56 3.61 -12.21
C VAL A 225 4.74 4.54 -12.46
N VAL A 226 5.63 4.65 -11.47
CA VAL A 226 6.89 5.39 -11.56
C VAL A 226 7.96 4.59 -10.81
N ARG A 227 9.20 4.56 -11.34
CA ARG A 227 10.37 3.94 -10.70
C ARG A 227 11.49 4.94 -10.53
N HIS A 228 12.36 4.65 -9.57
CA HIS A 228 13.55 5.42 -9.20
C HIS A 228 13.24 6.90 -8.87
N PHE A 229 12.06 7.15 -8.31
CA PHE A 229 11.59 8.49 -7.97
C PHE A 229 12.17 8.94 -6.61
N THR A 230 12.64 10.18 -6.53
CA THR A 230 13.24 10.74 -5.31
C THR A 230 12.33 11.84 -4.77
N PHE A 231 11.72 11.63 -3.61
CA PHE A 231 10.87 12.64 -2.97
C PHE A 231 11.70 13.75 -2.32
N ALA A 232 11.21 14.99 -2.35
CA ALA A 232 11.86 16.08 -1.62
C ALA A 232 11.89 15.77 -0.11
N GLY A 233 13.09 15.58 0.44
CA GLY A 233 13.32 15.24 1.85
C GLY A 233 13.81 13.81 2.11
N ASP A 234 13.71 12.88 1.14
CA ASP A 234 14.25 11.52 1.25
C ASP A 234 15.11 11.18 0.03
N ARG A 235 16.35 10.76 0.26
CA ARG A 235 17.32 10.44 -0.80
C ARG A 235 17.22 8.99 -1.29
N ARG A 236 16.40 8.15 -0.68
CA ARG A 236 16.15 6.78 -1.15
C ARG A 236 15.36 6.84 -2.46
N PRO A 237 15.62 5.94 -3.44
CA PRO A 237 14.71 5.74 -4.55
C PRO A 237 13.38 5.13 -4.06
N PHE A 238 12.27 5.61 -4.59
CA PHE A 238 10.93 5.08 -4.38
C PHE A 238 10.32 4.63 -5.70
N ALA A 239 9.50 3.59 -5.60
CA ALA A 239 8.53 3.25 -6.61
C ALA A 239 7.16 3.83 -6.23
N VAL A 240 6.42 4.32 -7.22
CA VAL A 240 4.97 4.52 -7.12
C VAL A 240 4.33 3.28 -7.73
N LEU A 241 3.51 2.56 -6.96
CA LEU A 241 2.83 1.35 -7.39
C LEU A 241 1.32 1.59 -7.47
N GLY A 242 0.66 0.89 -8.40
CA GLY A 242 -0.78 0.98 -8.62
C GLY A 242 -1.45 -0.36 -8.91
N ARG A 243 -2.73 -0.45 -8.55
CA ARG A 243 -3.61 -1.61 -8.79
C ARG A 243 -5.04 -1.12 -9.00
N GLY A 244 -5.70 -1.56 -10.06
CA GLY A 244 -7.15 -1.33 -10.25
C GLY A 244 -7.98 -2.03 -9.17
N LEU A 245 -9.14 -1.46 -8.83
CA LEU A 245 -10.06 -2.00 -7.82
C LEU A 245 -11.33 -2.56 -8.50
N PRO A 246 -11.99 -3.60 -7.92
CA PRO A 246 -11.66 -4.31 -6.67
C PRO A 246 -10.40 -5.19 -6.74
N LEU A 247 -9.90 -5.63 -5.57
CA LEU A 247 -8.61 -6.32 -5.38
C LEU A 247 -8.54 -7.80 -5.81
#